data_AF-A0A367KBM5-F1
#
_entry.id   AF-A0A367KBM5-F1
#
_cell.length_a   1.000
_cell.length_b   1.000
_cell.length_c   1.000
_cell.angle_alpha   90.00
_cell.angle_beta   90.00
_cell.angle_gamma   90.00
#
_symmetry.space_group_name_H-M   'P 1'
#
loop_
_entity.id
_entity.type
_entity.pdbx_description
1 polymer ?
#
loop_
_entity_poly.entity_id
_entity_poly.type
_entity_poly.pdbx_seq_one_letter_code
_entity_poly.pdbx_strand_id
1 'polypeptide(L)'
;MSSLTEKEKQILDSHREILWLQRQIEEYEQEAEGEIDLAEIAAEELSDQVDQYNNHISTLRSHLDSLVQMNEIKERLLVNMDAHYFSAKALYPKISNHHSNALKKSTEEKINQRDARVVEFMKLLQEFSAKKNELIQIQRKLIQQHIKNKEISKEIQELKEHEISQVQDSHEQLSQGITEAINQLLTVRGVLLGLILESDIDWEGDDRWRETVLRIGSEPPTSTLFP
;
A
#
# COMPACT_ATOMS: atom_id res chain seq x y z
N MET A 1 59.84 -9.18 147.37
CA MET A 1 59.51 -10.61 147.21
C MET A 1 58.68 -10.71 145.95
N SER A 2 59.10 -11.30 144.85
CA SER A 2 60.19 -12.23 144.56
C SER A 2 60.56 -11.97 143.09
N SER A 3 61.74 -11.38 142.86
CA SER A 3 62.81 -12.05 142.11
C SER A 3 62.44 -12.44 140.68
N LEU A 4 62.09 -11.45 139.85
CA LEU A 4 62.49 -11.56 138.45
C LEU A 4 63.99 -11.32 138.42
N THR A 5 64.75 -12.36 138.10
CA THR A 5 66.16 -12.23 137.75
C THR A 5 66.31 -11.21 136.60
N GLU A 6 67.45 -10.53 136.46
CA GLU A 6 67.72 -9.65 135.30
C GLU A 6 67.36 -10.33 133.96
N LYS A 7 67.57 -11.66 133.92
CA LYS A 7 67.19 -12.51 132.79
C LYS A 7 65.68 -12.54 132.53
N GLU A 8 64.83 -12.63 133.55
CA GLU A 8 63.38 -12.63 133.37
C GLU A 8 62.85 -11.27 132.91
N LYS A 9 63.46 -10.16 133.34
CA LYS A 9 63.14 -8.82 132.80
C LYS A 9 63.54 -8.70 131.33
N GLN A 10 64.74 -9.18 130.99
CA GLN A 10 65.22 -9.20 129.61
C GLN A 10 64.34 -10.07 128.70
N ILE A 11 63.82 -11.19 129.22
CA ILE A 11 62.86 -12.04 128.49
C ILE A 11 61.51 -11.34 128.30
N LEU A 12 61.03 -10.57 129.27
CA LEU A 12 59.78 -9.81 129.12
C LEU A 12 59.92 -8.64 128.15
N ASP A 13 61.04 -7.92 128.20
CA ASP A 13 61.32 -6.83 127.28
C ASP A 13 61.51 -7.35 125.85
N SER A 14 62.22 -8.48 125.66
CA SER A 14 62.32 -9.12 124.36
C SER A 14 60.97 -9.66 123.88
N HIS A 15 60.12 -10.17 124.77
CA HIS A 15 58.78 -10.62 124.39
C HIS A 15 57.88 -9.45 123.96
N ARG A 16 57.98 -8.29 124.62
CA ARG A 16 57.28 -7.07 124.20
C ARG A 16 57.78 -6.56 122.85
N GLU A 17 59.09 -6.60 122.64
CA GLU A 17 59.70 -6.24 121.36
C GLU A 17 59.25 -7.19 120.24
N ILE A 18 59.20 -8.50 120.50
CA ILE A 18 58.66 -9.50 119.57
C ILE A 18 57.21 -9.18 119.21
N LEU A 19 56.35 -8.90 120.19
CA LEU A 19 54.95 -8.56 119.94
C LEU A 19 54.80 -7.25 119.15
N TRP A 20 55.67 -6.28 119.42
CA TRP A 20 55.69 -5.01 118.67
C TRP A 20 56.12 -5.23 117.22
N LEU A 21 57.18 -6.00 116.98
CA LEU A 21 57.65 -6.36 115.65
C LEU A 21 56.59 -7.19 114.88
N GLN A 22 55.91 -8.12 115.55
CA GLN A 22 54.83 -8.90 114.94
C GLN A 22 53.68 -7.99 114.46
N ARG A 23 53.27 -7.02 115.29
CA ARG A 23 52.22 -6.07 114.91
C ARG A 23 52.65 -5.18 113.75
N GLN A 24 53.92 -4.78 113.71
CA GLN A 24 54.45 -3.97 112.63
C GLN A 24 54.56 -4.75 111.32
N ILE A 25 54.91 -6.03 111.39
CA ILE A 25 54.89 -6.94 110.22
C ILE A 25 53.47 -7.09 109.69
N GLU A 26 52.49 -7.32 110.57
CA GLU A 26 51.08 -7.47 110.18
C GLU A 26 50.50 -6.20 109.52
N GLU A 27 50.89 -5.01 110.00
CA GLU A 27 50.51 -3.73 109.40
C GLU A 27 51.13 -3.56 108.00
N TYR A 28 52.41 -3.90 107.82
CA TYR A 28 53.06 -3.88 106.50
C TYR A 28 52.51 -4.94 105.54
N GLU A 29 52.12 -6.12 106.02
CA GLU A 29 51.50 -7.16 105.20
C GLU A 29 50.13 -6.70 104.68
N GLN A 30 49.31 -6.05 105.52
CA GLN A 30 48.01 -5.50 105.10
C GLN A 30 48.15 -4.32 104.14
N GLU A 31 49.11 -3.42 104.36
CA GLU A 31 49.40 -2.33 103.41
C GLU A 31 49.90 -2.87 102.06
N ALA A 32 50.78 -3.89 102.08
CA ALA A 32 51.27 -4.53 100.86
C ALA A 32 50.16 -5.26 100.10
N GLU A 33 49.28 -6.01 100.77
CA GLU A 33 48.14 -6.66 100.13
C GLU A 33 47.17 -5.62 99.52
N GLY A 34 46.89 -4.52 100.23
CA GLY A 34 46.04 -3.44 99.72
C GLY A 34 46.64 -2.69 98.51
N GLU A 35 47.95 -2.46 98.49
CA GLU A 35 48.64 -1.88 97.33
C GLU A 35 48.65 -2.82 96.12
N ILE A 36 48.80 -4.13 96.34
CA ILE A 36 48.77 -5.14 95.27
C ILE A 36 47.37 -5.19 94.62
N ASP A 37 46.30 -5.23 95.41
CA ASP A 37 44.93 -5.24 94.90
C ASP A 37 44.59 -3.97 94.10
N LEU A 38 45.02 -2.80 94.58
CA LEU A 38 44.80 -1.53 93.86
C LEU A 38 45.62 -1.45 92.57
N ALA A 39 46.85 -2.00 92.56
CA ALA A 39 47.69 -2.04 91.37
C ALA A 39 47.14 -3.01 90.32
N GLU A 40 46.56 -4.14 90.73
CA GLU A 40 45.94 -5.12 89.83
C GLU A 40 44.66 -4.55 89.19
N ILE A 41 43.80 -3.89 89.97
CA ILE A 41 42.60 -3.19 89.45
C ILE A 41 43.02 -2.07 88.48
N ALA A 42 44.02 -1.27 88.83
CA ALA A 42 44.52 -0.21 87.96
C ALA A 42 45.15 -0.75 86.66
N ALA A 43 45.80 -1.92 86.71
CA ALA A 43 46.35 -2.59 85.53
C ALA A 43 45.25 -3.16 84.63
N GLU A 44 44.18 -3.70 85.19
CA GLU A 44 43.02 -4.20 84.46
C GLU A 44 42.24 -3.07 83.78
N GLU A 45 41.97 -1.96 84.50
CA GLU A 45 41.33 -0.76 83.92
C GLU A 45 42.18 -0.14 82.80
N LEU A 46 43.51 -0.10 82.96
CA LEU A 46 44.42 0.39 81.93
C LEU A 46 44.41 -0.53 80.71
N SER A 47 44.37 -1.85 80.91
CA SER A 47 44.26 -2.84 79.83
C SER A 47 42.95 -2.68 79.06
N ASP A 48 41.83 -2.53 79.77
CA ASP A 48 40.52 -2.31 79.17
C ASP A 48 40.46 -1.00 78.35
N GLN A 49 41.09 0.08 78.85
CA GLN A 49 41.19 1.32 78.09
C GLN A 49 42.06 1.14 76.83
N VAL A 50 43.18 0.44 76.93
CA VAL A 50 44.04 0.13 75.78
C VAL A 50 43.28 -0.68 74.73
N ASP A 51 42.49 -1.67 75.15
CA ASP A 51 41.66 -2.47 74.25
C ASP A 51 40.53 -1.66 73.61
N GLN A 52 39.89 -0.76 74.35
CA GLN A 52 38.91 0.19 73.79
C GLN A 52 39.55 1.10 72.74
N TYR A 53 40.74 1.65 73.00
CA TYR A 53 41.46 2.47 72.02
C TYR A 53 41.92 1.66 70.81
N ASN A 54 42.38 0.43 70.99
CA ASN A 54 42.76 -0.46 69.89
C ASN A 54 41.56 -0.83 69.00
N ASN A 55 40.40 -1.09 69.62
CA ASN A 55 39.14 -1.31 68.91
C ASN A 55 38.73 -0.04 68.16
N HIS A 56 38.83 1.13 68.79
CA HIS A 56 38.52 2.40 68.13
C HIS A 56 39.45 2.67 66.94
N ILE A 57 40.76 2.47 67.08
CA ILE A 57 41.74 2.58 65.99
C ILE A 57 41.41 1.60 64.86
N SER A 58 41.00 0.38 65.19
CA SER A 58 40.60 -0.62 64.20
C SER A 58 39.33 -0.21 63.45
N THR A 59 38.34 0.36 64.15
CA THR A 59 37.14 0.91 63.50
C THR A 59 37.48 2.10 62.59
N LEU A 60 38.37 3.00 63.02
CA LEU A 60 38.81 4.13 62.21
C LEU A 60 39.58 3.68 60.96
N ARG A 61 40.43 2.67 61.07
CA ARG A 61 41.11 2.06 59.92
C ARG A 61 40.11 1.48 58.93
N SER A 62 39.12 0.72 59.42
CA SER A 62 38.06 0.17 58.57
C SER A 62 37.25 1.27 57.86
N HIS A 63 36.94 2.38 58.55
CA HIS A 63 36.27 3.53 57.93
C HIS A 63 37.14 4.19 56.87
N LEU A 64 38.44 4.33 57.13
CA LEU A 64 39.38 4.89 56.16
C LEU A 64 39.46 3.99 54.91
N ASP A 65 39.58 2.68 55.08
CA ASP A 65 39.60 1.72 53.97
C ASP A 65 38.31 1.80 53.14
N SER A 66 37.15 1.93 53.80
CA SER A 66 35.87 2.12 53.12
C SER A 66 35.82 3.41 52.31
N LEU A 67 36.34 4.52 52.85
CA LEU A 67 36.42 5.79 52.12
C LEU A 67 37.37 5.73 50.92
N VAL A 68 38.50 5.02 51.05
CA VAL A 68 39.43 4.79 49.94
C VAL A 68 38.75 3.99 48.83
N GLN A 69 38.08 2.89 49.17
CA GLN A 69 37.32 2.09 48.20
C GLN A 69 36.22 2.92 47.52
N MET A 70 35.51 3.76 48.27
CA MET A 70 34.48 4.63 47.70
C MET A 70 35.06 5.63 46.69
N ASN A 71 36.23 6.19 46.98
CA ASN A 71 36.92 7.08 46.04
C ASN A 71 37.36 6.35 44.77
N GLU A 72 37.94 5.16 44.88
CA GLU A 72 38.32 4.35 43.72
C GLU A 72 37.09 4.01 42.84
N ILE A 73 35.97 3.65 43.46
CA ILE A 73 34.72 3.37 42.74
C ILE A 73 34.23 4.63 42.02
N LYS A 74 34.29 5.79 42.67
CA LYS A 74 33.88 7.07 42.08
C LYS A 74 34.72 7.44 40.86
N GLU A 75 36.04 7.26 40.93
CA GLU A 75 36.95 7.50 39.79
C GLU A 75 36.63 6.56 38.62
N ARG A 76 36.42 5.27 38.88
CA ARG A 76 36.02 4.31 37.85
C ARG A 76 34.66 4.64 37.24
N LEU A 77 33.71 5.10 38.04
CA LEU A 77 32.38 5.50 37.57
C LEU A 77 32.49 6.71 36.63
N LEU A 78 33.31 7.72 36.95
CA LEU A 78 33.55 8.87 36.08
C LEU A 78 34.12 8.44 34.72
N VAL A 79 35.16 7.61 34.71
CA VAL A 79 35.76 7.10 33.47
C VAL A 79 34.74 6.32 32.64
N ASN A 80 33.91 5.49 33.29
CA ASN A 80 32.88 4.73 32.60
C ASN A 80 31.76 5.64 32.05
N MET A 81 31.37 6.66 32.81
CA MET A 81 30.36 7.63 32.36
C MET A 81 30.83 8.39 31.12
N ASP A 82 32.11 8.78 31.07
CA ASP A 82 32.71 9.42 29.90
C ASP A 82 32.73 8.46 28.69
N ALA A 83 33.16 7.22 28.90
CA ALA A 83 33.12 6.19 27.85
C ALA A 83 31.70 5.94 27.33
N HIS A 84 30.71 5.90 28.22
CA HIS A 84 29.29 5.82 27.86
C HIS A 84 28.82 7.05 27.08
N TYR A 85 29.21 8.25 27.50
CA TYR A 85 28.87 9.49 26.79
C TYR A 85 29.41 9.48 25.36
N PHE A 86 30.69 9.11 25.18
CA PHE A 86 31.30 9.04 23.86
C PHE A 86 30.70 7.94 22.98
N SER A 87 30.49 6.73 23.52
CA SER A 87 29.86 5.64 22.78
C SER A 87 28.42 5.96 22.38
N ALA A 88 27.62 6.53 23.29
CA ALA A 88 26.26 6.97 22.98
C ALA A 88 26.25 8.06 21.90
N LYS A 89 27.17 9.02 21.96
CA LYS A 89 27.29 10.08 20.95
C LYS A 89 27.76 9.56 19.59
N ALA A 90 28.60 8.52 19.57
CA ALA A 90 29.08 7.89 18.33
C ALA A 90 28.03 6.98 17.68
N LEU A 91 27.32 6.17 18.47
CA LEU A 91 26.28 5.26 18.00
C LEU A 91 24.99 5.99 17.63
N TYR A 92 24.65 7.03 18.40
CA TYR A 92 23.45 7.85 18.22
C TYR A 92 23.84 9.33 18.16
N PRO A 93 24.53 9.75 17.09
CA PRO A 93 24.79 11.16 16.89
C PRO A 93 23.44 11.86 16.84
N LYS A 94 23.24 12.88 17.70
CA LYS A 94 22.08 13.75 17.61
C LYS A 94 22.12 14.36 16.21
N ILE A 95 21.32 13.81 15.31
CA ILE A 95 21.20 14.25 13.92
C ILE A 95 20.94 15.74 14.01
N SER A 96 21.85 16.56 13.48
CA SER A 96 21.65 18.01 13.47
C SER A 96 20.25 18.28 12.95
N ASN A 97 19.48 19.12 13.66
CA ASN A 97 18.11 19.48 13.28
C ASN A 97 18.01 19.85 11.79
N HIS A 98 19.11 20.33 11.21
CA HIS A 98 19.24 20.65 9.80
C HIS A 98 19.14 19.44 8.85
N HIS A 99 19.70 18.27 9.19
CA HIS A 99 19.62 17.05 8.36
C HIS A 99 18.24 16.39 8.47
N SER A 100 17.66 16.33 9.67
CA SER A 100 16.29 15.87 9.87
C SER A 100 15.29 16.77 9.12
N ASN A 101 15.46 18.10 9.20
CA ASN A 101 14.61 19.04 8.46
C ASN A 101 14.83 18.97 6.95
N ALA A 102 16.05 18.74 6.46
CA ALA A 102 16.31 18.56 5.04
C ALA A 102 15.66 17.29 4.49
N LEU A 103 15.72 16.18 5.23
CA LEU A 103 15.02 14.94 4.90
C LEU A 103 13.51 15.15 4.87
N LYS A 104 12.95 15.80 5.90
CA LYS A 104 11.51 16.14 5.95
C LYS A 104 11.06 16.98 4.76
N LYS A 105 11.81 18.04 4.43
CA LYS A 105 11.53 18.88 3.26
C LYS A 105 11.58 18.07 1.95
N SER A 106 12.60 17.24 1.77
CA SER A 106 12.70 16.37 0.59
C SER A 106 11.55 15.38 0.48
N THR A 107 11.11 14.80 1.62
CA THR A 107 9.93 13.91 1.63
C THR A 107 8.65 14.66 1.30
N GLU A 108 8.48 15.88 1.82
CA GLU A 108 7.33 16.73 1.57
C GLU A 108 7.25 17.16 0.10
N GLU A 109 8.38 17.55 -0.50
CA GLU A 109 8.48 17.85 -1.94
C GLU A 109 8.06 16.65 -2.80
N LYS A 110 8.53 15.45 -2.45
CA LYS A 110 8.14 14.21 -3.18
C LYS A 110 6.66 13.89 -3.02
N ILE A 111 6.08 14.12 -1.84
CA ILE A 111 4.65 13.95 -1.61
C ILE A 111 3.86 14.94 -2.45
N ASN A 112 4.25 16.21 -2.48
CA ASN A 112 3.60 17.23 -3.29
C ASN A 112 3.69 16.93 -4.80
N GLN A 113 4.83 16.44 -5.27
CA GLN A 113 4.99 15.99 -6.66
C GLN A 113 4.08 14.80 -7.00
N ARG A 114 3.96 13.83 -6.08
CA ARG A 114 3.04 12.70 -6.24
C ARG A 114 1.60 13.21 -6.33
N ASP A 115 1.19 14.09 -5.42
CA ASP A 115 -0.19 14.56 -5.34
C ASP A 115 -0.55 15.41 -6.57
N ALA A 116 0.38 16.23 -7.08
CA ALA A 116 0.21 16.95 -8.34
C ALA A 116 -0.04 15.99 -9.52
N ARG A 117 0.76 14.92 -9.63
CA ARG A 117 0.59 13.90 -10.68
C ARG A 117 -0.72 13.13 -10.54
N VAL A 118 -1.18 12.86 -9.32
CA VAL A 118 -2.47 12.20 -9.08
C VAL A 118 -3.62 13.09 -9.56
N VAL A 119 -3.54 14.40 -9.31
CA VAL A 119 -4.54 15.35 -9.82
C VAL A 119 -4.55 15.38 -11.35
N GLU A 120 -3.38 15.42 -11.99
CA GLU A 120 -3.28 15.34 -13.46
C GLU A 120 -3.85 14.02 -14.01
N PHE A 121 -3.53 12.90 -13.38
CA PHE A 121 -4.07 11.60 -13.74
C PHE A 121 -5.60 11.55 -13.62
N MET A 122 -6.16 12.10 -12.54
CA MET A 122 -7.61 12.15 -12.36
C MET A 122 -8.30 13.02 -13.42
N LYS A 123 -7.69 14.14 -13.81
CA LYS A 123 -8.19 14.97 -14.92
C LYS A 123 -8.20 14.21 -16.25
N LEU A 124 -7.10 13.55 -16.58
CA LEU A 124 -7.00 12.73 -17.80
C LEU A 124 -8.00 11.57 -17.78
N LEU A 125 -8.22 10.93 -16.64
CA LEU A 125 -9.22 9.88 -16.49
C LEU A 125 -10.65 10.40 -16.72
N GLN A 126 -10.95 11.60 -16.23
CA GLN A 126 -12.24 12.25 -16.44
C GLN A 126 -12.45 12.60 -17.93
N GLU A 127 -11.44 13.17 -18.59
CA GLU A 127 -11.46 13.46 -20.03
C GLU A 127 -11.64 12.18 -20.86
N PHE A 128 -10.91 11.12 -20.51
CA PHE A 128 -11.05 9.82 -21.17
C PHE A 128 -12.46 9.24 -21.02
N SER A 129 -13.04 9.32 -19.82
CA SER A 129 -14.40 8.87 -19.55
C SER A 129 -15.44 9.67 -20.36
N ALA A 130 -15.28 10.99 -20.44
CA ALA A 130 -16.11 11.85 -21.27
C ALA A 130 -16.02 11.47 -22.76
N LYS A 131 -14.80 11.29 -23.29
CA LYS A 131 -14.57 10.89 -24.69
C LYS A 131 -15.11 9.50 -25.00
N LYS A 132 -15.01 8.56 -24.06
CA LYS A 132 -15.62 7.23 -24.19
C LYS A 132 -17.14 7.32 -24.28
N ASN A 133 -17.77 8.18 -23.48
CA ASN A 133 -19.21 8.40 -23.54
C ASN A 133 -19.65 9.05 -24.87
N GLU A 134 -18.89 10.05 -25.36
CA GLU A 134 -19.10 10.64 -26.68
C GLU A 134 -19.01 9.57 -27.79
N LEU A 135 -18.01 8.70 -27.74
CA LEU A 135 -17.83 7.61 -28.69
C LEU A 135 -19.00 6.64 -28.68
N ILE A 136 -19.50 6.26 -27.51
CA ILE A 136 -20.70 5.41 -27.39
C ILE A 136 -21.93 6.09 -28.01
N GLN A 137 -22.10 7.41 -27.79
CA GLN A 137 -23.21 8.15 -28.40
C GLN A 137 -23.10 8.19 -29.92
N ILE A 138 -21.90 8.42 -30.47
CA ILE A 138 -21.65 8.42 -31.91
C ILE A 138 -21.93 7.03 -32.49
N GLN A 139 -21.44 5.96 -31.85
CA GLN A 139 -21.71 4.59 -32.27
C GLN A 139 -23.22 4.29 -32.31
N ARG A 140 -23.98 4.73 -31.31
CA ARG A 140 -25.45 4.58 -31.30
C ARG A 140 -26.11 5.33 -32.47
N LYS A 141 -25.68 6.57 -32.75
CA LYS A 141 -26.18 7.34 -33.90
C LYS A 141 -25.85 6.66 -35.23
N LEU A 142 -24.64 6.11 -35.36
CA LEU A 142 -24.19 5.40 -36.56
C LEU A 142 -24.99 4.12 -36.78
N ILE A 143 -25.27 3.35 -35.72
CA ILE A 143 -26.16 2.18 -35.80
C ILE A 143 -27.56 2.59 -36.26
N GLN A 144 -28.13 3.66 -35.69
CA GLN A 144 -29.45 4.16 -36.11
C GLN A 144 -29.45 4.61 -37.58
N GLN A 145 -28.39 5.27 -38.05
CA GLN A 145 -28.25 5.64 -39.46
C GLN A 145 -28.12 4.42 -40.37
N HIS A 146 -27.37 3.38 -39.98
CA HIS A 146 -27.29 2.14 -40.74
C HIS A 146 -28.64 1.43 -40.85
N ILE A 147 -29.45 1.42 -39.78
CA ILE A 147 -30.80 0.87 -39.81
C ILE A 147 -31.66 1.65 -40.81
N LYS A 148 -31.68 2.98 -40.72
CA LYS A 148 -32.43 3.84 -41.66
C LYS A 148 -31.97 3.66 -43.10
N ASN A 149 -30.66 3.60 -43.35
CA ASN A 149 -30.12 3.39 -44.70
C ASN A 149 -30.53 2.01 -45.24
N LYS A 150 -30.62 1.00 -44.38
CA LYS A 150 -31.10 -0.34 -44.75
C LYS A 150 -32.59 -0.33 -45.09
N GLU A 151 -33.41 0.40 -44.33
CA GLU A 151 -34.84 0.59 -44.62
C GLU A 151 -35.03 1.30 -45.96
N ILE A 152 -34.36 2.43 -46.18
CA ILE A 152 -34.40 3.17 -47.45
C ILE A 152 -33.93 2.30 -48.62
N SER A 153 -32.87 1.50 -48.43
CA SER A 153 -32.37 0.61 -49.48
C SER A 153 -33.39 -0.46 -49.86
N LYS A 154 -34.18 -0.96 -48.89
CA LYS A 154 -35.29 -1.88 -49.15
C LYS A 154 -36.41 -1.20 -49.91
N GLU A 155 -36.82 0.00 -49.48
CA GLU A 155 -37.86 0.79 -50.18
C GLU A 155 -37.46 1.05 -51.64
N ILE A 156 -36.18 1.37 -51.90
CA ILE A 156 -35.66 1.55 -53.26
C ILE A 156 -35.71 0.23 -54.06
N GLN A 157 -35.39 -0.91 -53.44
CA GLN A 157 -35.48 -2.21 -54.09
C GLN A 157 -36.93 -2.56 -54.44
N GLU A 158 -37.86 -2.36 -53.52
CA GLU A 158 -39.30 -2.59 -53.73
C GLU A 158 -39.85 -1.71 -54.85
N LEU A 159 -39.48 -0.42 -54.89
CA LEU A 159 -39.87 0.49 -55.97
C LEU A 159 -39.30 0.05 -57.33
N LYS A 160 -38.03 -0.34 -57.38
CA LYS A 160 -37.41 -0.84 -58.62
C LYS A 160 -38.06 -2.13 -59.11
N GLU A 161 -38.33 -3.07 -58.21
CA GLU A 161 -39.04 -4.31 -58.55
C GLU A 161 -40.45 -4.00 -59.08
N HIS A 162 -41.16 -3.07 -58.46
CA HIS A 162 -42.48 -2.64 -58.93
C HIS A 162 -42.44 -1.96 -60.29
N GLU A 163 -41.47 -1.08 -60.56
CA GLU A 163 -41.26 -0.45 -61.86
C GLU A 163 -40.94 -1.50 -62.95
N ILE A 164 -40.08 -2.47 -62.64
CA ILE A 164 -39.72 -3.55 -63.58
C ILE A 164 -40.96 -4.40 -63.90
N SER A 165 -41.75 -4.79 -62.89
CA SER A 165 -42.99 -5.55 -63.09
C SER A 165 -44.01 -4.77 -63.92
N GLN A 166 -44.21 -3.47 -63.66
CA GLN A 166 -45.12 -2.65 -64.47
C GLN A 166 -44.68 -2.53 -65.93
N VAL A 167 -43.38 -2.37 -66.18
CA VAL A 167 -42.86 -2.32 -67.55
C VAL A 167 -43.05 -3.68 -68.25
N GLN A 168 -42.80 -4.80 -67.56
CA GLN A 168 -43.04 -6.14 -68.11
C GLN A 168 -44.52 -6.36 -68.46
N ASP A 169 -45.43 -6.04 -67.54
CA ASP A 169 -46.89 -6.17 -67.78
C ASP A 169 -47.34 -5.31 -68.97
N SER A 170 -46.83 -4.07 -69.08
CA SER A 170 -47.16 -3.19 -70.21
C SER A 170 -46.60 -3.69 -71.54
N HIS A 171 -45.43 -4.32 -71.54
CA HIS A 171 -44.81 -4.89 -72.73
C HIS A 171 -45.52 -6.18 -73.18
N GLU A 172 -45.95 -7.01 -72.24
CA GLU A 172 -46.77 -8.20 -72.52
C GLU A 172 -48.12 -7.81 -73.11
N GLN A 173 -48.80 -6.80 -72.55
CA GLN A 173 -50.07 -6.31 -73.11
C GLN A 173 -49.90 -5.71 -74.52
N LEU A 174 -48.82 -4.95 -74.74
CA LEU A 174 -48.53 -4.37 -76.07
C LEU A 174 -48.21 -5.46 -77.09
N SER A 175 -47.38 -6.45 -76.73
CA SER A 175 -47.03 -7.56 -77.62
C SER A 175 -48.24 -8.43 -77.97
N GLN A 176 -49.12 -8.73 -77.00
CA GLN A 176 -50.37 -9.43 -77.24
C GLN A 176 -51.28 -8.63 -78.18
N GLY A 177 -51.47 -7.32 -77.95
CA GLY A 177 -52.26 -6.46 -78.83
C GLY A 177 -51.73 -6.40 -80.26
N ILE A 178 -50.41 -6.36 -80.45
CA ILE A 178 -49.77 -6.42 -81.78
C ILE A 178 -50.03 -7.77 -82.45
N THR A 179 -49.84 -8.89 -81.74
CA THR A 179 -50.10 -10.22 -82.30
C THR A 179 -51.55 -10.43 -82.69
N GLU A 180 -52.49 -9.90 -81.91
CA GLU A 180 -53.92 -9.99 -82.20
C GLU A 180 -54.31 -9.13 -83.41
N ALA A 181 -53.75 -7.92 -83.53
CA ALA A 181 -53.93 -7.07 -84.70
C ALA A 181 -53.37 -7.72 -85.98
N ILE A 182 -52.20 -8.37 -85.90
CA ILE A 182 -51.62 -9.14 -87.02
C ILE A 182 -52.53 -10.32 -87.39
N ASN A 183 -53.04 -11.06 -86.41
CA ASN A 183 -53.95 -12.18 -86.66
C ASN A 183 -55.26 -11.72 -87.30
N GLN A 184 -55.84 -10.60 -86.86
CA GLN A 184 -57.02 -10.00 -87.49
C GLN A 184 -56.74 -9.55 -88.93
N LEU A 185 -55.56 -8.99 -89.19
CA LEU A 185 -55.17 -8.60 -90.54
C LEU A 185 -55.04 -9.84 -91.45
N LEU A 186 -54.45 -10.93 -90.96
CA LEU A 186 -54.34 -12.18 -91.70
C LEU A 186 -55.70 -12.84 -91.99
N THR A 187 -56.62 -12.81 -91.03
CA THR A 187 -57.98 -13.35 -91.26
C THR A 187 -58.75 -12.51 -92.26
N VAL A 188 -58.72 -11.17 -92.15
CA VAL A 188 -59.35 -10.27 -93.13
C VAL A 188 -58.74 -10.45 -94.52
N ARG A 189 -57.41 -10.58 -94.61
CA ARG A 189 -56.70 -10.89 -95.86
C ARG A 189 -57.16 -12.21 -96.47
N GLY A 190 -57.27 -13.26 -95.66
CA GLY A 190 -57.75 -14.58 -96.10
C GLY A 190 -59.20 -14.56 -96.58
N VAL A 191 -60.07 -13.83 -95.87
CA VAL A 191 -61.48 -13.64 -96.25
C VAL A 191 -61.58 -12.85 -97.55
N LEU A 192 -60.84 -11.74 -97.70
CA LEU A 192 -60.84 -10.95 -98.94
C LEU A 192 -60.31 -11.73 -100.14
N LEU A 193 -59.23 -12.50 -99.95
CA LEU A 193 -58.71 -13.37 -101.01
C LEU A 193 -59.71 -14.47 -101.39
N GLY A 194 -60.34 -15.10 -100.39
CA GLY A 194 -61.38 -16.10 -100.62
C GLY A 194 -62.59 -15.53 -101.37
N LEU A 195 -63.09 -14.36 -100.97
CA LEU A 195 -64.19 -13.68 -101.65
C LEU A 195 -63.85 -13.34 -103.11
N ILE A 196 -62.63 -12.86 -103.38
CA ILE A 196 -62.20 -12.56 -104.76
C ILE A 196 -62.16 -13.84 -105.61
N LEU A 197 -61.60 -14.93 -105.07
CA LEU A 197 -61.50 -16.20 -105.79
C LEU A 197 -62.86 -16.88 -106.02
N GLU A 198 -63.79 -16.79 -105.07
CA GLU A 198 -65.14 -17.37 -105.19
C GLU A 198 -66.12 -16.50 -106.00
N SER A 199 -65.77 -15.24 -106.28
CA SER A 199 -66.65 -14.28 -106.96
C SER A 199 -66.69 -14.40 -108.49
N ASP A 200 -65.98 -15.38 -109.09
CA ASP A 200 -65.84 -15.58 -110.55
C ASP A 200 -65.37 -14.30 -111.31
N ILE A 201 -64.74 -13.34 -110.62
CA ILE A 201 -64.15 -12.15 -111.22
C ILE A 201 -62.83 -12.54 -111.88
N ASP A 202 -62.62 -12.12 -113.14
CA ASP A 202 -61.34 -12.26 -113.85
C ASP A 202 -60.30 -11.27 -113.27
N TRP A 203 -59.77 -11.63 -112.11
CA TRP A 203 -58.79 -10.82 -111.37
C TRP A 203 -57.40 -10.82 -112.02
N GLU A 204 -57.12 -11.73 -112.95
CA GLU A 204 -55.85 -11.79 -113.69
C GLU A 204 -55.87 -10.80 -114.87
N GLY A 205 -57.04 -10.64 -115.51
CA GLY A 205 -57.24 -9.74 -116.64
C GLY A 205 -57.45 -8.26 -116.29
N ASP A 206 -58.00 -7.93 -115.11
CA ASP A 206 -58.22 -6.55 -114.67
C ASP A 206 -57.05 -6.03 -113.80
N ASP A 207 -56.37 -4.98 -114.28
CA ASP A 207 -55.26 -4.33 -113.59
C ASP A 207 -55.59 -3.92 -112.15
N ARG A 208 -56.81 -3.47 -111.88
CA ARG A 208 -57.22 -3.02 -110.54
C ARG A 208 -57.33 -4.19 -109.58
N TRP A 209 -57.97 -5.28 -110.01
CA TRP A 209 -58.14 -6.47 -109.17
C TRP A 209 -56.82 -7.19 -108.96
N ARG A 210 -55.99 -7.29 -109.99
CA ARG A 210 -54.62 -7.81 -109.89
C ARG A 210 -53.80 -7.02 -108.88
N GLU A 211 -53.86 -5.69 -108.91
CA GLU A 211 -53.16 -4.86 -107.93
C GLU A 211 -53.69 -5.09 -106.50
N THR A 212 -55.00 -5.24 -106.32
CA THR A 212 -55.57 -5.54 -104.99
C THR A 212 -55.16 -6.91 -104.48
N VAL A 213 -55.13 -7.95 -105.32
CA VAL A 213 -54.68 -9.30 -104.95
C VAL A 213 -53.18 -9.30 -104.63
N LEU A 214 -52.37 -8.55 -105.36
CA LEU A 214 -50.94 -8.40 -105.07
C LEU A 214 -50.68 -7.62 -103.77
N ARG A 215 -51.46 -6.57 -103.49
CA ARG A 215 -51.40 -5.83 -102.21
C ARG A 215 -51.89 -6.65 -101.03
N ILE A 216 -52.90 -7.49 -101.24
CA ILE A 216 -53.30 -8.53 -100.29
C ILE A 216 -52.15 -9.51 -100.12
N GLY A 217 -51.50 -9.93 -101.21
CA GLY A 217 -50.40 -10.90 -101.31
C GLY A 217 -49.06 -10.47 -100.69
N SER A 218 -48.75 -9.19 -100.63
CA SER A 218 -47.52 -8.69 -99.99
C SER A 218 -47.51 -9.02 -98.50
N GLU A 219 -46.37 -9.50 -97.98
CA GLU A 219 -46.21 -9.75 -96.55
C GLU A 219 -46.55 -8.47 -95.76
N PRO A 220 -47.25 -8.58 -94.61
CA PRO A 220 -47.36 -7.43 -93.72
C PRO A 220 -45.95 -6.94 -93.38
N PRO A 221 -45.70 -5.63 -93.23
CA PRO A 221 -44.39 -5.14 -92.83
C PRO A 221 -44.00 -5.86 -91.55
N THR A 222 -43.04 -6.77 -91.67
CA THR A 222 -42.42 -7.41 -90.52
C THR A 222 -41.88 -6.27 -89.67
N SER A 223 -42.30 -6.25 -88.42
CA SER A 223 -41.94 -5.27 -87.41
C SER A 223 -40.42 -5.26 -87.21
N THR A 224 -39.70 -4.57 -88.08
CA THR A 224 -38.38 -3.98 -87.79
C THR A 224 -38.59 -2.69 -86.99
N LEU A 225 -39.39 -2.78 -85.93
CA LEU A 225 -39.64 -1.70 -84.99
C LEU A 225 -39.41 -2.21 -83.58
N PHE A 226 -38.22 -2.69 -83.28
CA PHE A 226 -37.56 -2.54 -81.97
C PHE A 226 -36.05 -2.78 -82.14
N PRO A 227 -35.16 -1.82 -81.84
CA PRO A 227 -33.81 -2.13 -81.37
C PRO A 227 -33.84 -2.71 -79.94
#